data_AF-A0A1X1ZQP7-F1
#
_entry.id   AF-A0A1X1ZQP7-F1
#
_cell.length_a   1.000
_cell.length_b   1.000
_cell.length_c   1.000
_cell.angle_alpha   90.00
_cell.angle_beta   90.00
_cell.angle_gamma   90.00
#
_symmetry.space_group_name_H-M   'P 1'
#
loop_
_entity.id
_entity.type
_entity.pdbx_description
1 polymer ?
#
loop_
_entity_poly.entity_id
_entity_poly.type
_entity_poly.pdbx_seq_one_letter_code
_entity_poly.pdbx_strand_id
1 'polypeptide(L)'
;MTTPLDAVQLLAAAEAETGLRDYGDPTLPQRFTVAVDHLNGLGMDADGNRQAAQVCRWLLTSRLEFIEDRNRYPIAEEVIEGPMFVTGEPRSGTTLMHALMSVDPLARALRFWEVMYPSPPPGLAGPADDRHQRADADWREINAKMPKWLHSHPYNDMLGDGLPEDERTWAFDFRVMTPTAWWRVPMQSLVGGLATDAAAQYRLHKAMLQQLQYYRPRKYWVLKGFHGFRLKELFDTYPDAHMVWLHRDPVQVAASRTMMMADIAEGIVGPVDLHAEAKKHLEMTRSSIANTMTNPLVDDPRILHVRYADFIADHIGTVRRYYAFCGRELTDEAESAMGAYLANNRGDRYGKFKYSTQLLIDIGEDLDALHAEFRPFRERFGVAIENRA
;
A
#
# COMPACT_ATOMS: atom_id res chain seq x y z
N MET A 1 -11.39 -1.29 34.97
CA MET A 1 -10.16 -1.88 34.40
C MET A 1 -10.58 -2.65 33.17
N THR A 2 -9.99 -2.33 32.02
CA THR A 2 -10.22 -3.07 30.78
C THR A 2 -9.46 -4.39 30.84
N THR A 3 -10.12 -5.49 30.46
CA THR A 3 -9.45 -6.79 30.34
C THR A 3 -8.48 -6.71 29.15
N PRO A 4 -7.20 -7.06 29.31
CA PRO A 4 -6.25 -7.06 28.20
C PRO A 4 -6.66 -8.07 27.13
N LEU A 5 -6.26 -7.81 25.89
CA LEU A 5 -6.40 -8.76 24.79
C LEU A 5 -5.52 -9.98 25.06
N ASP A 6 -6.07 -11.18 24.82
CA ASP A 6 -5.38 -12.45 24.96
C ASP A 6 -5.23 -13.10 23.58
N ALA A 7 -3.98 -13.19 23.10
CA ALA A 7 -3.67 -13.70 21.78
C ALA A 7 -4.08 -15.18 21.61
N VAL A 8 -3.94 -15.99 22.65
CA VAL A 8 -4.30 -17.42 22.63
C VAL A 8 -5.81 -17.57 22.48
N GLN A 9 -6.59 -16.77 23.21
CA GLN A 9 -8.05 -16.78 23.11
C GLN A 9 -8.53 -16.28 21.75
N LEU A 10 -7.91 -15.23 21.20
CA LEU A 10 -8.26 -14.70 19.88
C LEU A 10 -7.98 -15.70 18.75
N LEU A 11 -6.84 -16.40 18.81
CA LEU A 11 -6.51 -17.50 17.88
C LEU A 11 -7.53 -18.63 17.99
N ALA A 12 -7.79 -19.11 19.21
CA ALA A 12 -8.74 -20.20 19.45
C ALA A 12 -10.17 -19.83 19.00
N ALA A 13 -10.58 -18.57 19.17
CA ALA A 13 -11.88 -18.09 18.71
C ALA A 13 -11.98 -18.09 17.18
N ALA A 14 -10.95 -17.63 16.46
CA ALA A 14 -10.93 -17.66 15.00
C ALA A 14 -10.95 -19.09 14.44
N GLU A 15 -10.20 -20.02 15.07
CA GLU A 15 -10.22 -21.44 14.72
C GLU A 15 -11.59 -22.08 14.98
N ALA A 16 -12.22 -21.76 16.12
CA ALA A 16 -13.53 -22.29 16.47
C ALA A 16 -14.65 -21.78 15.55
N GLU A 17 -14.57 -20.51 15.14
CA GLU A 17 -15.54 -19.90 14.22
C GLU A 17 -15.48 -20.48 12.82
N THR A 18 -14.26 -20.66 12.28
CA THR A 18 -14.05 -21.13 10.91
C THR A 18 -14.03 -22.66 10.81
N GLY A 19 -13.71 -23.36 11.90
CA GLY A 19 -13.40 -24.79 11.89
C GLY A 19 -12.01 -25.11 11.28
N LEU A 20 -11.21 -24.09 11.00
CA LEU A 20 -9.91 -24.18 10.33
C LEU A 20 -8.76 -23.94 11.31
N ARG A 21 -7.58 -24.48 11.01
CA ARG A 21 -6.37 -24.34 11.86
C ARG A 21 -5.09 -24.05 11.09
N ASP A 22 -5.15 -24.07 9.76
CA ASP A 22 -3.98 -23.86 8.92
C ASP A 22 -3.85 -22.38 8.56
N TYR A 23 -2.89 -21.71 9.19
CA TYR A 23 -2.54 -20.32 8.90
C TYR A 23 -1.51 -20.20 7.75
N GLY A 24 -1.05 -21.31 7.16
CA GLY A 24 -0.07 -21.32 6.06
C GLY A 24 1.33 -20.79 6.42
N ASP A 25 1.58 -20.47 7.69
CA ASP A 25 2.88 -20.08 8.26
C ASP A 25 2.89 -20.45 9.75
N PRO A 26 3.72 -21.43 10.18
CA PRO A 26 3.75 -21.89 11.57
C PRO A 26 4.29 -20.83 12.55
N THR A 27 4.87 -19.73 12.05
CA THR A 27 5.34 -18.61 12.87
C THR A 27 4.26 -17.54 13.15
N LEU A 28 3.08 -17.67 12.52
CA LEU A 28 2.00 -16.69 12.67
C LEU A 28 1.53 -16.53 14.13
N PRO A 29 1.28 -17.61 14.91
CA PRO A 29 0.81 -17.45 16.28
C PRO A 29 1.76 -16.61 17.16
N GLN A 30 3.07 -16.86 17.07
CA GLN A 30 4.07 -16.12 17.86
C GLN A 30 4.13 -14.65 17.47
N ARG A 31 4.06 -14.36 16.16
CA ARG A 31 4.06 -12.99 15.67
C ARG A 31 2.76 -12.25 16.02
N PHE A 32 1.63 -12.95 15.98
CA PHE A 32 0.36 -12.39 16.40
C PHE A 32 0.37 -12.02 17.90
N THR A 33 1.03 -12.81 18.75
CA THR A 33 1.27 -12.43 20.16
C THR A 33 1.98 -11.08 20.27
N VAL A 34 3.04 -10.84 19.48
CA VAL A 34 3.75 -9.54 19.48
C VAL A 34 2.82 -8.38 19.07
N ALA A 35 1.95 -8.59 18.08
CA ALA A 35 0.96 -7.59 17.68
C ALA A 35 -0.06 -7.30 18.80
N VAL A 36 -0.51 -8.33 19.52
CA VAL A 36 -1.40 -8.19 20.68
C VAL A 36 -0.72 -7.48 21.84
N ASP A 37 0.55 -7.78 22.12
CA ASP A 37 1.34 -7.09 23.14
C ASP A 37 1.49 -5.60 22.82
N HIS A 38 1.74 -5.27 21.54
CA HIS A 38 1.75 -3.89 21.08
C HIS A 38 0.40 -3.19 21.35
N LEU A 39 -0.71 -3.81 20.97
CA LEU A 39 -2.06 -3.27 21.20
C LEU A 39 -2.36 -3.05 22.69
N ASN A 40 -2.01 -4.02 23.54
CA ASN A 40 -2.17 -3.90 25.00
C ASN A 40 -1.33 -2.76 25.58
N GLY A 41 -0.17 -2.46 25.00
CA GLY A 41 0.70 -1.35 25.39
C GLY A 41 0.16 0.04 25.06
N LEU A 42 -0.88 0.17 24.22
CA LEU A 42 -1.43 1.47 23.80
C LEU A 42 -2.32 2.14 24.87
N GLY A 43 -2.70 1.43 25.93
CA GLY A 43 -3.55 1.99 26.99
C GLY A 43 -4.97 2.36 26.52
N MET A 44 -5.51 1.64 25.54
CA MET A 44 -6.84 1.89 24.97
C MET A 44 -7.96 1.69 26.00
N ASP A 45 -9.07 2.41 25.82
CA ASP A 45 -10.28 2.24 26.62
C ASP A 45 -11.04 0.94 26.27
N ALA A 46 -12.22 0.77 26.86
CA ALA A 46 -13.00 -0.45 26.64
C ALA A 46 -13.52 -0.58 25.22
N ASP A 47 -13.77 0.52 24.52
CA ASP A 47 -14.22 0.49 23.13
C ASP A 47 -13.07 0.19 22.19
N GLY A 48 -11.93 0.86 22.35
CA GLY A 48 -10.71 0.60 21.57
C GLY A 48 -10.25 -0.85 21.66
N ASN A 49 -10.29 -1.46 22.85
CA ASN A 49 -9.99 -2.89 23.02
C ASN A 49 -11.02 -3.80 22.32
N ARG A 50 -12.31 -3.46 22.36
CA ARG A 50 -13.33 -4.23 21.61
C ARG A 50 -13.09 -4.13 20.10
N GLN A 51 -12.80 -2.95 19.59
CA GLN A 51 -12.53 -2.73 18.16
C GLN A 51 -11.26 -3.48 17.74
N ALA A 52 -10.20 -3.46 18.55
CA ALA A 52 -8.98 -4.21 18.30
C ALA A 52 -9.24 -5.73 18.26
N ALA A 53 -10.01 -6.26 19.22
CA ALA A 53 -10.40 -7.67 19.21
C ALA A 53 -11.19 -8.05 17.95
N GLN A 54 -12.11 -7.19 17.49
CA GLN A 54 -12.87 -7.42 16.25
C GLN A 54 -11.98 -7.43 15.00
N VAL A 55 -11.04 -6.48 14.89
CA VAL A 55 -10.07 -6.44 13.78
C VAL A 55 -9.17 -7.66 13.80
N CYS A 56 -8.64 -8.06 14.97
CA CYS A 56 -7.85 -9.28 15.12
C CYS A 56 -8.64 -10.52 14.66
N ARG A 57 -9.87 -10.68 15.14
CA ARG A 57 -10.77 -11.77 14.74
C ARG A 57 -10.96 -11.81 13.22
N TRP A 58 -11.33 -10.69 12.61
CA TRP A 58 -11.52 -10.60 11.15
C TRP A 58 -10.27 -10.94 10.35
N LEU A 59 -9.10 -10.42 10.73
CA LEU A 59 -7.84 -10.71 10.03
C LEU A 59 -7.44 -12.18 10.18
N LEU A 60 -7.61 -12.77 11.36
CA LEU A 60 -7.33 -14.19 11.60
C LEU A 60 -8.27 -15.10 10.80
N THR A 61 -9.58 -14.86 10.82
CA THR A 61 -10.53 -15.68 10.05
C THR A 61 -10.29 -15.52 8.55
N SER A 62 -10.06 -14.30 8.06
CA SER A 62 -9.72 -14.06 6.65
C SER A 62 -8.46 -14.81 6.23
N ARG A 63 -7.45 -14.90 7.11
CA ARG A 63 -6.23 -15.67 6.85
C ARG A 63 -6.52 -17.17 6.76
N LEU A 64 -7.28 -17.73 7.70
CA LEU A 64 -7.65 -19.14 7.71
C LEU A 64 -8.42 -19.52 6.45
N GLU A 65 -9.45 -18.74 6.10
CA GLU A 65 -10.27 -18.95 4.90
C GLU A 65 -9.45 -18.86 3.61
N PHE A 66 -8.57 -17.86 3.52
CA PHE A 66 -7.66 -17.68 2.39
C PHE A 66 -6.71 -18.88 2.19
N ILE A 67 -6.20 -19.47 3.28
CA ILE A 67 -5.35 -20.66 3.19
C ILE A 67 -6.16 -21.91 2.86
N GLU A 68 -7.36 -22.06 3.43
CA GLU A 68 -8.27 -23.16 3.11
C GLU A 68 -8.68 -23.17 1.63
N ASP A 69 -8.92 -22.02 1.02
CA ASP A 69 -9.19 -21.95 -0.42
C ASP A 69 -8.06 -22.57 -1.25
N ARG A 70 -6.80 -22.36 -0.84
CA ARG A 70 -5.62 -22.90 -1.51
C ARG A 70 -5.41 -24.39 -1.23
N ASN A 71 -5.91 -24.89 -0.10
CA ASN A 71 -5.94 -26.32 0.21
C ASN A 71 -7.03 -27.04 -0.59
N ARG A 72 -8.17 -26.36 -0.84
CA ARG A 72 -9.32 -26.91 -1.55
C ARG A 72 -9.18 -26.88 -3.07
N TYR A 73 -8.50 -25.88 -3.60
CA TYR A 73 -8.42 -25.62 -5.04
C TYR A 73 -6.95 -25.47 -5.49
N PRO A 74 -6.61 -25.84 -6.73
CA PRO A 74 -5.27 -25.69 -7.31
C PRO A 74 -4.85 -24.23 -7.61
N ILE A 75 -5.24 -23.27 -6.77
CA ILE A 75 -4.94 -21.84 -6.91
C ILE A 75 -3.43 -21.60 -6.98
N ALA A 76 -2.65 -22.41 -6.27
CA ALA A 76 -1.19 -22.31 -6.28
C ALA A 76 -0.56 -22.56 -7.67
N GLU A 77 -1.29 -23.20 -8.60
CA GLU A 77 -0.86 -23.46 -9.97
C GLU A 77 -1.02 -22.24 -10.89
N GLU A 78 -1.76 -21.19 -10.48
CA GLU A 78 -1.89 -19.95 -11.24
C GLU A 78 -0.52 -19.28 -11.45
N VAL A 79 -0.20 -18.96 -12.70
CA VAL A 79 1.05 -18.30 -13.08
C VAL A 79 0.84 -16.80 -13.12
N ILE A 80 1.68 -16.07 -12.38
CA ILE A 80 1.76 -14.61 -12.43
C ILE A 80 2.87 -14.25 -13.43
N GLU A 81 2.48 -13.95 -14.67
CA GLU A 81 3.40 -13.71 -15.79
C GLU A 81 3.64 -12.22 -16.02
N GLY A 82 4.92 -11.84 -16.06
CA GLY A 82 5.41 -10.49 -16.35
C GLY A 82 4.65 -9.37 -15.64
N PRO A 83 4.47 -9.43 -14.30
CA PRO A 83 3.76 -8.40 -13.55
C PRO A 83 4.52 -7.07 -13.63
N MET A 84 3.77 -5.98 -13.73
CA MET A 84 4.29 -4.62 -13.79
C MET A 84 4.08 -3.92 -12.45
N PHE A 85 5.15 -3.40 -11.85
CA PHE A 85 5.11 -2.73 -10.56
C PHE A 85 5.37 -1.22 -10.68
N VAL A 86 4.70 -0.42 -9.86
CA VAL A 86 5.00 0.98 -9.63
C VAL A 86 5.56 1.13 -8.22
N THR A 87 6.73 1.75 -8.10
CA THR A 87 7.31 2.11 -6.80
C THR A 87 7.79 3.55 -6.81
N GLY A 88 8.04 4.09 -5.63
CA GLY A 88 8.56 5.43 -5.43
C GLY A 88 8.29 5.93 -4.03
N GLU A 89 8.87 7.08 -3.70
CA GLU A 89 8.53 7.76 -2.46
C GLU A 89 7.03 8.13 -2.44
N PRO A 90 6.41 8.21 -1.25
CA PRO A 90 5.09 8.82 -1.15
C PRO A 90 5.08 10.17 -1.87
N ARG A 91 3.97 10.46 -2.57
CA ARG A 91 3.76 11.76 -3.26
C ARG A 91 4.64 11.98 -4.51
N SER A 92 5.23 10.94 -5.08
CA SER A 92 6.01 10.98 -6.33
C SER A 92 5.20 10.67 -7.61
N GLY A 93 3.87 10.60 -7.53
CA GLY A 93 3.00 10.33 -8.70
C GLY A 93 2.66 8.86 -8.94
N THR A 94 3.15 7.95 -8.09
CA THR A 94 2.91 6.49 -8.18
C THR A 94 1.43 6.12 -8.25
N THR A 95 0.58 6.77 -7.45
CA THR A 95 -0.88 6.59 -7.50
C THR A 95 -1.46 6.82 -8.89
N LEU A 96 -1.14 7.95 -9.52
CA LEU A 96 -1.71 8.30 -10.81
C LEU A 96 -1.19 7.35 -11.89
N MET A 97 0.11 7.01 -11.85
CA MET A 97 0.70 6.01 -12.74
C MET A 97 -0.04 4.67 -12.63
N HIS A 98 -0.27 4.18 -11.42
CA HIS A 98 -1.01 2.94 -11.18
C HIS A 98 -2.45 3.01 -11.67
N ALA A 99 -3.14 4.12 -11.41
CA ALA A 99 -4.52 4.30 -11.83
C ALA A 99 -4.67 4.30 -13.36
N LEU A 100 -3.77 4.96 -14.08
CA LEU A 100 -3.75 4.93 -15.55
C LEU A 100 -3.54 3.51 -16.06
N MET A 101 -2.58 2.76 -15.52
CA MET A 101 -2.39 1.38 -15.94
C MET A 101 -3.57 0.47 -15.57
N SER A 102 -4.29 0.78 -14.49
CA SER A 102 -5.40 -0.05 -14.01
C SER A 102 -6.66 -0.02 -14.90
N VAL A 103 -6.75 0.98 -15.80
CA VAL A 103 -7.88 1.13 -16.72
C VAL A 103 -7.64 0.49 -18.09
N ASP A 104 -6.44 -0.06 -18.33
CA ASP A 104 -6.20 -0.88 -19.52
C ASP A 104 -7.10 -2.14 -19.46
N PRO A 105 -7.89 -2.43 -20.51
CA PRO A 105 -8.84 -3.54 -20.53
C PRO A 105 -8.17 -4.92 -20.41
N LEU A 106 -6.90 -5.05 -20.80
CA LEU A 106 -6.09 -6.26 -20.69
C LEU A 106 -5.30 -6.35 -19.37
N ALA A 107 -5.27 -5.26 -18.58
CA ALA A 107 -4.63 -5.19 -17.28
C ALA A 107 -5.58 -5.55 -16.13
N ARG A 108 -4.98 -5.95 -15.01
CA ARG A 108 -5.64 -6.18 -13.73
C ARG A 108 -4.84 -5.52 -12.62
N ALA A 109 -5.51 -4.70 -11.83
CA ALA A 109 -5.00 -4.20 -10.56
C ALA A 109 -5.70 -4.90 -9.41
N LEU A 110 -5.06 -4.91 -8.23
CA LEU A 110 -5.75 -5.23 -6.98
C LEU A 110 -6.91 -4.24 -6.79
N ARG A 111 -8.08 -4.75 -6.38
CA ARG A 111 -9.19 -3.91 -5.89
C ARG A 111 -9.28 -3.98 -4.39
N PHE A 112 -9.74 -2.90 -3.77
CA PHE A 112 -9.79 -2.82 -2.32
C PHE A 112 -10.68 -3.92 -1.72
N TRP A 113 -11.85 -4.17 -2.29
CA TRP A 113 -12.75 -5.23 -1.83
C TRP A 113 -12.10 -6.62 -1.88
N GLU A 114 -11.28 -6.88 -2.91
CA GLU A 114 -10.59 -8.15 -3.11
C GLU A 114 -9.56 -8.41 -2.00
N VAL A 115 -8.76 -7.40 -1.64
CA VAL A 115 -7.73 -7.56 -0.59
C VAL A 115 -8.29 -7.43 0.82
N MET A 116 -9.45 -6.77 0.98
CA MET A 116 -10.18 -6.72 2.24
C MET A 116 -10.79 -8.08 2.58
N TYR A 117 -11.38 -8.72 1.58
CA TYR A 117 -12.12 -9.96 1.74
C TYR A 117 -11.69 -10.95 0.64
N PRO A 118 -10.54 -11.63 0.79
CA PRO A 118 -9.94 -12.40 -0.31
C PRO A 118 -10.56 -13.77 -0.55
N SER A 119 -11.36 -14.28 0.40
CA SER A 119 -12.06 -15.57 0.32
C SER A 119 -13.56 -15.37 0.15
N PRO A 120 -14.26 -16.19 -0.66
CA PRO A 120 -13.70 -17.21 -1.57
C PRO A 120 -12.94 -16.56 -2.75
N PRO A 121 -12.17 -17.31 -3.57
CA PRO A 121 -11.54 -16.75 -4.76
C PRO A 121 -12.61 -16.08 -5.63
N PRO A 122 -12.45 -14.83 -6.08
CA PRO A 122 -13.51 -14.12 -6.81
C PRO A 122 -14.06 -14.84 -8.04
N GLY A 123 -13.24 -15.65 -8.73
CA GLY A 123 -13.72 -16.46 -9.86
C GLY A 123 -14.62 -17.64 -9.47
N LEU A 124 -14.66 -18.01 -8.18
CA LEU A 124 -15.55 -19.03 -7.63
C LEU A 124 -16.73 -18.45 -6.86
N ALA A 125 -16.79 -17.14 -6.69
CA ALA A 125 -17.83 -16.51 -5.91
C ALA A 125 -19.20 -16.61 -6.62
N GLY A 126 -20.23 -16.97 -5.84
CA GLY A 126 -21.59 -17.06 -6.34
C GLY A 126 -22.30 -15.70 -6.43
N PRO A 127 -23.55 -15.66 -6.92
CA PRO A 127 -24.33 -14.42 -7.04
C PRO A 127 -24.65 -13.73 -5.70
N ALA A 128 -24.43 -14.41 -4.57
CA ALA A 128 -24.63 -13.88 -3.23
C ALA A 128 -23.35 -13.24 -2.63
N ASP A 129 -22.29 -13.05 -3.43
CA ASP A 129 -21.06 -12.40 -2.98
C ASP A 129 -21.32 -10.94 -2.57
N ASP A 130 -21.19 -10.66 -1.27
CA ASP A 130 -21.47 -9.36 -0.67
C ASP A 130 -20.22 -8.51 -0.38
N ARG A 131 -19.04 -9.04 -0.71
CA ARG A 131 -17.75 -8.46 -0.31
C ARG A 131 -17.52 -7.07 -0.88
N HIS A 132 -18.02 -6.84 -2.09
CA HIS A 132 -17.98 -5.51 -2.71
C HIS A 132 -18.79 -4.51 -1.89
N GLN A 133 -20.04 -4.83 -1.54
CA GLN A 133 -20.90 -3.93 -0.74
C GLN A 133 -20.36 -3.71 0.68
N ARG A 134 -19.76 -4.74 1.28
CA ARG A 134 -19.07 -4.63 2.59
C ARG A 134 -17.88 -3.67 2.53
N ALA A 135 -17.00 -3.84 1.54
CA ALA A 135 -15.86 -2.95 1.36
C ALA A 135 -16.28 -1.51 1.06
N ASP A 136 -17.38 -1.34 0.31
CA ASP A 136 -18.02 -0.07 0.08
C ASP A 136 -18.51 0.60 1.37
N ALA A 137 -19.15 -0.17 2.26
CA ALA A 137 -19.60 0.32 3.56
C ALA A 137 -18.42 0.71 4.46
N ASP A 138 -17.37 -0.11 4.49
CA ASP A 138 -16.14 0.21 5.23
C ASP A 138 -15.49 1.50 4.72
N TRP A 139 -15.39 1.69 3.40
CA TRP A 139 -14.83 2.93 2.85
C TRP A 139 -15.68 4.16 3.14
N ARG A 140 -17.01 4.04 3.15
CA ARG A 140 -17.88 5.16 3.56
C ARG A 140 -17.62 5.54 5.02
N GLU A 141 -17.41 4.56 5.90
CA GLU A 141 -17.03 4.82 7.29
C GLU A 141 -15.64 5.48 7.38
N ILE A 142 -14.64 4.95 6.66
CA ILE A 142 -13.28 5.51 6.60
C ILE A 142 -13.32 6.97 6.13
N ASN A 143 -14.03 7.26 5.04
CA ASN A 143 -14.15 8.61 4.49
C ASN A 143 -14.90 9.55 5.44
N ALA A 144 -15.88 9.05 6.20
CA ALA A 144 -16.57 9.84 7.21
C ALA A 144 -15.65 10.17 8.42
N LYS A 145 -14.80 9.22 8.82
CA LYS A 145 -13.88 9.37 9.96
C LYS A 145 -12.63 10.19 9.61
N MET A 146 -12.10 10.03 8.40
CA MET A 146 -10.88 10.67 7.90
C MET A 146 -11.15 11.44 6.60
N PRO A 147 -12.05 12.44 6.57
CA PRO A 147 -12.46 13.12 5.34
C PRO A 147 -11.29 13.84 4.63
N LYS A 148 -10.29 14.32 5.39
CA LYS A 148 -9.08 14.95 4.83
C LYS A 148 -8.25 13.99 3.97
N TRP A 149 -8.40 12.67 4.15
CA TRP A 149 -7.67 11.69 3.35
C TRP A 149 -8.03 11.81 1.86
N LEU A 150 -9.27 12.19 1.52
CA LEU A 150 -9.70 12.43 0.14
C LEU A 150 -8.94 13.59 -0.55
N HIS A 151 -8.38 14.55 0.22
CA HIS A 151 -7.57 15.61 -0.39
C HIS A 151 -6.24 15.09 -0.90
N SER A 152 -5.62 14.14 -0.18
CA SER A 152 -4.33 13.58 -0.54
C SER A 152 -4.45 12.34 -1.44
N HIS A 153 -5.55 11.59 -1.30
CA HIS A 153 -5.84 10.34 -2.01
C HIS A 153 -7.30 10.37 -2.52
N PRO A 154 -7.59 11.16 -3.56
CA PRO A 154 -8.96 11.41 -3.98
C PRO A 154 -9.66 10.15 -4.52
N TYR A 155 -8.90 9.17 -5.01
CA TYR A 155 -9.37 7.87 -5.49
C TYR A 155 -9.95 6.95 -4.40
N ASN A 156 -9.87 7.34 -3.12
CA ASN A 156 -10.61 6.66 -2.05
C ASN A 156 -12.14 6.83 -2.21
N ASP A 157 -12.59 7.67 -3.15
CA ASP A 157 -13.99 7.76 -3.58
C ASP A 157 -14.44 6.61 -4.51
N MET A 158 -13.50 5.81 -5.02
CA MET A 158 -13.79 4.58 -5.76
C MET A 158 -14.24 3.42 -4.85
N LEU A 159 -14.26 3.63 -3.53
CA LEU A 159 -14.75 2.70 -2.53
C LEU A 159 -14.15 1.28 -2.72
N GLY A 160 -14.98 0.23 -2.80
CA GLY A 160 -14.53 -1.15 -2.97
C GLY A 160 -13.65 -1.35 -4.21
N ASP A 161 -13.84 -0.57 -5.27
CA ASP A 161 -13.05 -0.63 -6.51
C ASP A 161 -11.76 0.19 -6.47
N GLY A 162 -11.47 0.83 -5.33
CA GLY A 162 -10.24 1.55 -5.07
C GLY A 162 -8.98 0.70 -5.29
N LEU A 163 -7.85 1.39 -5.46
CA LEU A 163 -6.56 0.81 -5.81
C LEU A 163 -5.62 0.79 -4.59
N PRO A 164 -5.66 -0.27 -3.76
CA PRO A 164 -4.78 -0.40 -2.61
C PRO A 164 -3.31 -0.47 -3.04
N GLU A 165 -2.42 -0.13 -2.12
CA GLU A 165 -1.02 -0.57 -2.19
C GLU A 165 -0.90 -2.08 -1.97
N ASP A 166 0.10 -2.70 -2.58
CA ASP A 166 0.45 -4.13 -2.44
C ASP A 166 0.70 -4.51 -0.96
N GLU A 167 1.16 -3.55 -0.14
CA GLU A 167 1.24 -3.66 1.32
C GLU A 167 -0.05 -4.20 1.96
N ARG A 168 -1.21 -3.88 1.38
CA ARG A 168 -2.51 -4.31 1.92
C ARG A 168 -2.67 -5.84 1.85
N THR A 169 -1.97 -6.53 0.97
CA THR A 169 -1.97 -8.00 0.90
C THR A 169 -1.37 -8.65 2.15
N TRP A 170 -0.64 -7.88 2.98
CA TRP A 170 -0.02 -8.34 4.22
C TRP A 170 -0.82 -7.99 5.48
N ALA A 171 -2.03 -7.44 5.36
CA ALA A 171 -2.76 -6.95 6.54
C ALA A 171 -3.04 -8.05 7.58
N PHE A 172 -3.41 -9.25 7.13
CA PHE A 172 -3.63 -10.42 8.00
C PHE A 172 -2.32 -11.19 8.30
N ASP A 173 -1.19 -10.63 7.91
CA ASP A 173 0.12 -11.17 8.21
C ASP A 173 0.71 -10.55 9.49
N PHE A 174 0.10 -9.53 10.11
CA PHE A 174 0.58 -8.96 11.39
C PHE A 174 2.08 -8.57 11.42
N ARG A 175 2.68 -8.30 10.26
CA ARG A 175 4.02 -7.68 10.12
C ARG A 175 3.93 -6.16 9.89
N VAL A 176 2.75 -5.70 9.47
CA VAL A 176 2.43 -4.30 9.20
C VAL A 176 0.98 -4.07 9.64
N MET A 177 0.72 -2.94 10.31
CA MET A 177 -0.63 -2.55 10.73
C MET A 177 -0.98 -1.20 10.08
N THR A 178 -1.67 -1.26 8.94
CA THR A 178 -1.99 -0.11 8.10
C THR A 178 -3.31 0.55 8.51
N PRO A 179 -3.51 1.87 8.23
CA PRO A 179 -4.72 2.56 8.64
C PRO A 179 -5.99 1.92 8.06
N THR A 180 -5.94 1.43 6.83
CA THR A 180 -7.09 0.81 6.14
C THR A 180 -7.58 -0.50 6.76
N ALA A 181 -6.78 -1.18 7.59
CA ALA A 181 -7.21 -2.38 8.33
C ALA A 181 -7.56 -2.06 9.79
N TRP A 182 -7.02 -0.97 10.33
CA TRP A 182 -7.07 -0.63 11.76
C TRP A 182 -7.82 0.67 12.06
N TRP A 183 -8.56 1.24 11.10
CA TRP A 183 -9.20 2.57 11.25
C TRP A 183 -10.18 2.70 12.42
N ARG A 184 -10.75 1.59 12.90
CA ARG A 184 -11.65 1.55 14.07
C ARG A 184 -10.89 1.54 15.40
N VAL A 185 -9.60 1.23 15.37
CA VAL A 185 -8.74 1.12 16.56
C VAL A 185 -7.99 2.44 16.75
N PRO A 186 -7.98 3.03 17.96
CA PRO A 186 -7.27 4.27 18.22
C PRO A 186 -5.75 4.03 18.31
N MET A 187 -5.14 3.68 17.19
CA MET A 187 -3.71 3.42 17.06
C MET A 187 -3.12 4.15 15.86
N GLN A 188 -1.85 4.57 15.98
CA GLN A 188 -1.09 5.01 14.82
C GLN A 188 -0.71 3.80 13.95
N SER A 189 -0.43 4.06 12.67
CA SER A 189 0.07 3.01 11.79
C SER A 189 1.42 2.48 12.26
N LEU A 190 1.58 1.16 12.22
CA LEU A 190 2.83 0.49 12.59
C LEU A 190 3.44 -0.16 11.34
N VAL A 191 4.42 0.53 10.77
CA VAL A 191 5.18 0.12 9.58
C VAL A 191 6.67 0.12 9.95
N GLY A 192 7.05 -0.83 10.81
CA GLY A 192 8.36 -0.92 11.46
C GLY A 192 8.23 -1.27 12.94
N GLY A 193 9.19 -2.02 13.51
CA GLY A 193 9.14 -2.46 14.92
C GLY A 193 8.44 -3.81 15.16
N LEU A 194 7.83 -4.40 14.14
CA LEU A 194 7.41 -5.81 14.11
C LEU A 194 8.44 -6.65 13.35
N ALA A 195 8.43 -7.97 13.57
CA ALA A 195 9.29 -8.90 12.84
C ALA A 195 9.06 -8.76 11.32
N THR A 196 10.11 -8.45 10.56
CA THR A 196 10.03 -8.34 9.10
C THR A 196 10.56 -9.60 8.44
N ASP A 197 9.87 -10.06 7.41
CA ASP A 197 10.31 -11.15 6.52
C ASP A 197 9.82 -10.81 5.12
N ALA A 198 10.68 -10.15 4.35
CA ALA A 198 10.36 -9.69 3.01
C ALA A 198 10.03 -10.87 2.07
N ALA A 199 10.68 -12.02 2.26
CA ALA A 199 10.42 -13.21 1.45
C ALA A 199 9.03 -13.78 1.75
N ALA A 200 8.64 -13.86 3.03
CA ALA A 200 7.28 -14.25 3.41
C ALA A 200 6.22 -13.30 2.87
N GLN A 201 6.47 -11.99 2.93
CA GLN A 201 5.58 -10.97 2.40
C GLN A 201 5.33 -11.15 0.90
N TYR A 202 6.37 -11.42 0.10
CA TYR A 202 6.18 -11.66 -1.33
C TYR A 202 5.59 -13.04 -1.66
N ARG A 203 5.89 -14.08 -0.87
CA ARG A 203 5.17 -15.38 -0.99
C ARG A 203 3.67 -15.18 -0.78
N LEU A 204 3.30 -14.41 0.24
CA LEU A 204 1.89 -14.11 0.51
C LEU A 204 1.28 -13.21 -0.57
N HIS A 205 2.00 -12.18 -1.00
CA HIS A 205 1.56 -11.33 -2.09
C HIS A 205 1.28 -12.15 -3.35
N LYS A 206 2.16 -13.09 -3.72
CA LYS A 206 1.98 -13.98 -4.87
C LYS A 206 0.74 -14.85 -4.70
N ALA A 207 0.57 -15.42 -3.51
CA ALA A 207 -0.61 -16.22 -3.19
C ALA A 207 -1.91 -15.39 -3.34
N MET A 208 -1.90 -14.11 -2.97
CA MET A 208 -3.03 -13.21 -3.15
C MET A 208 -3.32 -12.98 -4.63
N LEU A 209 -2.30 -12.67 -5.45
CA LEU A 209 -2.50 -12.51 -6.89
C LEU A 209 -3.08 -13.76 -7.54
N GLN A 210 -2.57 -14.94 -7.16
CA GLN A 210 -3.09 -16.22 -7.63
C GLN A 210 -4.56 -16.42 -7.25
N GLN A 211 -4.91 -16.17 -5.99
CA GLN A 211 -6.30 -16.23 -5.49
C GLN A 211 -7.23 -15.33 -6.31
N LEU A 212 -6.80 -14.11 -6.58
CA LEU A 212 -7.59 -13.11 -7.29
C LEU A 212 -7.61 -13.32 -8.81
N GLN A 213 -6.69 -14.12 -9.35
CA GLN A 213 -6.64 -14.52 -10.76
C GLN A 213 -7.47 -15.78 -11.04
N TYR A 214 -7.52 -16.71 -10.09
CA TYR A 214 -8.14 -18.02 -10.24
C TYR A 214 -9.59 -17.95 -10.76
N TYR A 215 -9.90 -18.75 -11.79
CA TYR A 215 -11.20 -18.78 -12.49
C TYR A 215 -11.67 -17.43 -13.05
N ARG A 216 -10.76 -16.51 -13.38
CA ARG A 216 -11.12 -15.25 -14.06
C ARG A 216 -10.41 -15.14 -15.41
N PRO A 217 -10.91 -14.29 -16.31
CA PRO A 217 -10.24 -14.01 -17.57
C PRO A 217 -8.77 -13.62 -17.35
N ARG A 218 -7.87 -14.21 -18.13
CA ARG A 218 -6.44 -13.93 -18.08
C ARG A 218 -6.20 -12.45 -18.41
N LYS A 219 -5.45 -11.79 -17.54
CA LYS A 219 -5.00 -10.40 -17.64
C LYS A 219 -3.61 -10.33 -17.02
N TYR A 220 -2.82 -9.33 -17.41
CA TYR A 220 -1.53 -9.10 -16.76
C TYR A 220 -1.70 -8.18 -15.55
N TRP A 221 -0.84 -8.34 -14.56
CA TRP A 221 -0.93 -7.57 -13.32
C TRP A 221 -0.24 -6.22 -13.43
N VAL A 222 -0.92 -5.17 -12.97
CA VAL A 222 -0.38 -3.83 -12.75
C VAL A 222 -0.56 -3.45 -11.28
N LEU A 223 0.56 -3.26 -10.60
CA LEU A 223 0.66 -3.28 -9.14
C LEU A 223 1.42 -2.06 -8.65
N LYS A 224 1.28 -1.75 -7.35
CA LYS A 224 1.91 -0.56 -6.77
C LYS A 224 2.12 -0.74 -5.28
N GLY A 225 3.31 -0.44 -4.81
CA GLY A 225 3.65 -0.50 -3.39
C GLY A 225 5.03 0.08 -3.09
N PHE A 226 5.48 -0.08 -1.85
CA PHE A 226 6.78 0.39 -1.39
C PHE A 226 7.81 -0.74 -1.48
N HIS A 227 8.27 -1.01 -2.70
CA HIS A 227 9.12 -2.16 -3.02
C HIS A 227 10.62 -1.89 -2.86
N GLY A 228 11.05 -0.62 -2.76
CA GLY A 228 12.47 -0.22 -2.83
C GLY A 228 13.39 -0.87 -1.79
N PHE A 229 12.87 -1.19 -0.60
CA PHE A 229 13.64 -1.89 0.45
C PHE A 229 13.74 -3.41 0.24
N ARG A 230 12.98 -3.97 -0.70
CA ARG A 230 12.74 -5.41 -0.85
C ARG A 230 12.80 -5.84 -2.31
N LEU A 231 13.67 -5.19 -3.09
CA LEU A 231 13.85 -5.48 -4.52
C LEU A 231 14.30 -6.91 -4.76
N LYS A 232 15.19 -7.42 -3.89
CA LYS A 232 15.69 -8.78 -4.00
C LYS A 232 14.55 -9.78 -3.90
N GLU A 233 13.74 -9.69 -2.85
CA GLU A 233 12.65 -10.63 -2.61
C GLU A 233 11.52 -10.47 -3.64
N LEU A 234 11.28 -9.25 -4.14
CA LEU A 234 10.37 -9.00 -5.26
C LEU A 234 10.82 -9.78 -6.49
N PHE A 235 12.07 -9.58 -6.91
CA PHE A 235 12.61 -10.17 -8.13
C PHE A 235 12.91 -11.66 -8.01
N ASP A 236 13.18 -12.18 -6.81
CA ASP A 236 13.23 -13.62 -6.56
C ASP A 236 11.84 -14.27 -6.73
N THR A 237 10.78 -13.55 -6.32
CA THR A 237 9.39 -14.04 -6.41
C THR A 237 8.80 -13.91 -7.81
N TYR A 238 9.16 -12.84 -8.52
CA TYR A 238 8.76 -12.52 -9.89
C TYR A 238 10.01 -12.21 -10.75
N PRO A 239 10.71 -13.25 -11.24
CA PRO A 239 11.94 -13.06 -12.01
C PRO A 239 11.75 -12.26 -13.30
N ASP A 240 10.55 -12.32 -13.88
CA ASP A 240 10.11 -11.66 -15.11
C ASP A 240 9.35 -10.33 -14.86
N ALA A 241 9.30 -9.85 -13.61
CA ALA A 241 8.69 -8.57 -13.29
C ALA A 241 9.46 -7.40 -13.88
N HIS A 242 8.72 -6.34 -14.20
CA HIS A 242 9.26 -5.04 -14.54
C HIS A 242 8.74 -4.01 -13.54
N MET A 243 9.53 -2.97 -13.28
CA MET A 243 9.18 -1.95 -12.31
C MET A 243 9.46 -0.55 -12.86
N VAL A 244 8.49 0.35 -12.72
CA VAL A 244 8.73 1.79 -12.87
C VAL A 244 8.97 2.39 -11.49
N TRP A 245 10.06 3.13 -11.34
CA TRP A 245 10.43 3.79 -10.09
C TRP A 245 10.39 5.31 -10.29
N LEU A 246 9.40 5.96 -9.67
CA LEU A 246 9.25 7.41 -9.74
C LEU A 246 10.07 8.12 -8.66
N HIS A 247 10.79 9.15 -9.09
CA HIS A 247 11.69 9.96 -8.26
C HIS A 247 11.22 11.41 -8.18
N ARG A 248 11.22 11.97 -6.98
CA ARG A 248 10.80 13.35 -6.70
C ARG A 248 11.77 14.00 -5.70
N ASP A 249 11.79 15.32 -5.61
CA ASP A 249 12.63 16.05 -4.66
C ASP A 249 12.39 15.55 -3.20
N PRO A 250 13.40 14.96 -2.54
CA PRO A 250 13.24 14.38 -1.21
C PRO A 250 12.75 15.38 -0.15
N VAL A 251 13.07 16.67 -0.27
CA VAL A 251 12.60 17.70 0.67
C VAL A 251 11.08 17.91 0.54
N GLN A 252 10.57 17.96 -0.69
CA GLN A 252 9.13 18.03 -0.94
C GLN A 252 8.40 16.76 -0.53
N VAL A 253 9.03 15.60 -0.76
CA VAL A 253 8.51 14.30 -0.32
C VAL A 253 8.34 14.29 1.19
N ALA A 254 9.37 14.67 1.96
CA ALA A 254 9.33 14.69 3.42
C ALA A 254 8.17 15.57 3.91
N ALA A 255 8.11 16.83 3.45
CA ALA A 255 7.06 17.76 3.85
C ALA A 255 5.65 17.29 3.48
N SER A 256 5.46 16.82 2.24
CA SER A 256 4.16 16.35 1.77
C SER A 256 3.72 15.07 2.48
N ARG A 257 4.66 14.18 2.83
CA ARG A 257 4.37 12.94 3.57
C ARG A 257 3.97 13.23 5.00
N THR A 258 4.66 14.15 5.67
CA THR A 258 4.31 14.57 7.04
C THR A 258 2.86 15.03 7.13
N MET A 259 2.46 16.00 6.30
CA MET A 259 1.09 16.54 6.34
C MET A 259 0.04 15.46 6.05
N MET A 260 0.33 14.58 5.08
CA MET A 260 -0.59 13.50 4.71
C MET A 260 -0.79 12.50 5.84
N MET A 261 0.29 12.10 6.51
CA MET A 261 0.23 11.14 7.61
C MET A 261 -0.35 11.76 8.88
N ALA A 262 -0.09 13.06 9.12
CA ALA A 262 -0.72 13.81 10.19
C ALA A 262 -2.25 13.89 10.01
N ASP A 263 -2.74 14.20 8.81
CA ASP A 263 -4.19 14.23 8.51
C ASP A 263 -4.86 12.86 8.72
N ILE A 264 -4.19 11.76 8.35
CA ILE A 264 -4.70 10.40 8.56
C ILE A 264 -4.69 10.05 10.04
N ALA A 265 -3.58 10.28 10.74
CA ALA A 265 -3.43 9.98 12.16
C ALA A 265 -4.42 10.80 12.99
N GLU A 266 -4.64 12.08 12.67
CA GLU A 266 -5.58 12.94 13.38
C GLU A 266 -7.01 12.38 13.37
N GLY A 267 -7.45 11.82 12.24
CA GLY A 267 -8.77 11.18 12.15
C GLY A 267 -8.89 9.86 12.94
N ILE A 268 -7.78 9.23 13.33
CA ILE A 268 -7.78 7.95 14.04
C ILE A 268 -7.54 8.13 15.54
N VAL A 269 -6.50 8.88 15.92
CA VAL A 269 -6.03 9.04 17.30
C VAL A 269 -6.28 10.44 17.88
N GLY A 270 -6.83 11.37 17.10
CA GLY A 270 -6.99 12.77 17.50
C GLY A 270 -5.71 13.60 17.28
N PRO A 271 -5.64 14.83 17.84
CA PRO A 271 -4.55 15.77 17.56
C PRO A 271 -3.16 15.15 17.68
N VAL A 272 -2.32 15.40 16.67
CA VAL A 272 -0.95 14.88 16.60
C VAL A 272 0.08 16.00 16.78
N ASP A 273 1.24 15.65 17.35
CA ASP A 273 2.40 16.55 17.39
C ASP A 273 3.04 16.61 16.00
N LEU A 274 2.79 17.71 15.29
CA LEU A 274 3.29 17.89 13.93
C LEU A 274 4.82 17.98 13.87
N HIS A 275 5.49 18.46 14.92
CA HIS A 275 6.96 18.49 14.96
C HIS A 275 7.53 17.08 15.10
N ALA A 276 6.92 16.24 15.94
CA ALA A 276 7.30 14.84 16.07
C ALA A 276 7.09 14.07 14.75
N GLU A 277 5.93 14.27 14.09
CA GLU A 277 5.65 13.63 12.79
C GLU A 277 6.58 14.16 11.68
N ALA A 278 6.92 15.45 11.67
CA ALA A 278 7.89 16.02 10.74
C ALA A 278 9.26 15.36 10.88
N LYS A 279 9.78 15.28 12.10
CA LYS A 279 11.08 14.64 12.38
C LYS A 279 11.09 13.16 11.98
N LYS A 280 10.04 12.43 12.34
CA LYS A 280 9.87 11.01 12.00
C LYS A 280 9.86 10.80 10.49
N HIS A 281 9.05 11.56 9.75
CA HIS A 281 8.92 11.37 8.31
C HIS A 281 10.12 11.86 7.51
N LEU A 282 10.84 12.87 8.00
CA LEU A 282 12.14 13.25 7.45
C LEU A 282 13.15 12.10 7.61
N GLU A 283 13.24 11.49 8.80
CA GLU A 283 14.15 10.36 9.03
C GLU A 283 13.78 9.14 8.16
N MET A 284 12.49 8.84 8.01
CA MET A 284 12.05 7.80 7.08
C MET A 284 12.43 8.12 5.63
N THR A 285 12.41 9.40 5.24
CA THR A 285 12.83 9.84 3.90
C THR A 285 14.35 9.66 3.74
N ARG A 286 15.15 10.08 4.73
CA ARG A 286 16.60 9.85 4.76
C ARG A 286 16.94 8.36 4.61
N SER A 287 16.29 7.51 5.41
CA SER A 287 16.46 6.05 5.34
C SER A 287 16.10 5.47 3.97
N SER A 288 15.02 5.94 3.35
CA SER A 288 14.57 5.46 2.03
C SER A 288 15.49 5.91 0.90
N ILE A 289 15.96 7.15 0.93
CA ILE A 289 16.95 7.65 -0.02
C ILE A 289 18.29 6.92 0.14
N ALA A 290 18.74 6.71 1.38
CA ALA A 290 19.96 5.95 1.67
C ALA A 290 19.86 4.51 1.14
N ASN A 291 18.75 3.81 1.39
CA ASN A 291 18.49 2.49 0.80
C ASN A 291 18.52 2.56 -0.73
N THR A 292 17.82 3.50 -1.36
CA THR A 292 17.81 3.62 -2.83
C THR A 292 19.22 3.83 -3.39
N MET A 293 20.04 4.66 -2.74
CA MET A 293 21.40 4.95 -3.19
C MET A 293 22.38 3.78 -2.98
N THR A 294 22.09 2.87 -2.04
CA THR A 294 23.01 1.80 -1.63
C THR A 294 22.53 0.39 -2.03
N ASN A 295 21.26 0.24 -2.42
CA ASN A 295 20.70 -1.06 -2.77
C ASN A 295 21.38 -1.61 -4.04
N PRO A 296 21.94 -2.82 -4.01
CA PRO A 296 22.70 -3.37 -5.15
C PRO A 296 21.84 -3.63 -6.40
N LEU A 297 20.51 -3.68 -6.26
CA LEU A 297 19.57 -3.91 -7.34
C LEU A 297 18.94 -2.62 -7.88
N VAL A 298 19.36 -1.44 -7.42
CA VAL A 298 18.77 -0.18 -7.90
C VAL A 298 18.97 0.02 -9.41
N ASP A 299 20.10 -0.45 -9.97
CA ASP A 299 20.41 -0.37 -11.41
C ASP A 299 20.05 -1.67 -12.17
N ASP A 300 19.21 -2.53 -11.58
CA ASP A 300 18.76 -3.77 -12.23
C ASP A 300 18.03 -3.42 -13.55
N PRO A 301 18.31 -4.12 -14.68
CA PRO A 301 17.73 -3.81 -15.99
C PRO A 301 16.20 -3.95 -16.06
N ARG A 302 15.57 -4.55 -15.05
CA ARG A 302 14.10 -4.61 -14.91
C ARG A 302 13.48 -3.34 -14.34
N ILE A 303 14.29 -2.33 -13.99
CA ILE A 303 13.84 -1.07 -13.39
C ILE A 303 13.93 0.07 -14.41
N LEU A 304 12.79 0.73 -14.64
CA LEU A 304 12.72 2.00 -15.36
C LEU A 304 12.58 3.16 -14.37
N HIS A 305 13.64 3.95 -14.22
CA HIS A 305 13.58 5.19 -13.43
C HIS A 305 12.90 6.32 -14.21
N VAL A 306 11.98 7.03 -13.52
CA VAL A 306 11.21 8.13 -14.09
C VAL A 306 11.21 9.31 -13.12
N ARG A 307 11.44 10.51 -13.63
CA ARG A 307 11.29 11.73 -12.81
C ARG A 307 9.82 12.10 -12.71
N TYR A 308 9.39 12.48 -11.52
CA TYR A 308 8.03 12.98 -11.28
C TYR A 308 7.66 14.12 -12.24
N ALA A 309 8.58 15.06 -12.47
CA ALA A 309 8.36 16.18 -13.39
C ALA A 309 8.07 15.72 -14.84
N ASP A 310 8.78 14.69 -15.33
CA ASP A 310 8.56 14.14 -16.67
C ASP A 310 7.19 13.46 -16.76
N PHE A 311 6.82 12.70 -15.73
CA PHE A 311 5.52 12.04 -15.68
C PHE A 311 4.35 13.03 -15.65
N ILE A 312 4.49 14.13 -14.90
CA ILE A 312 3.46 15.19 -14.87
C ILE A 312 3.38 15.96 -16.19
N ALA A 313 4.52 16.15 -16.88
CA ALA A 313 4.55 16.82 -18.17
C ALA A 313 3.89 15.99 -19.28
N ASP A 314 4.06 14.66 -19.26
CA ASP A 314 3.47 13.75 -20.24
C ASP A 314 3.12 12.39 -19.61
N HIS A 315 1.89 12.30 -19.10
CA HIS A 315 1.37 11.10 -18.43
C HIS A 315 1.35 9.90 -19.38
N ILE A 316 0.70 10.05 -20.54
CA ILE A 316 0.46 8.95 -21.48
C ILE A 316 1.76 8.54 -22.18
N GLY A 317 2.61 9.50 -22.57
CA GLY A 317 3.92 9.18 -23.13
C GLY A 317 4.82 8.42 -22.15
N THR A 318 4.76 8.76 -20.86
CA THR A 318 5.49 8.02 -19.82
C THR A 318 4.94 6.60 -19.65
N VAL A 319 3.61 6.42 -19.60
CA VAL A 319 3.00 5.09 -19.54
C VAL A 319 3.37 4.25 -20.77
N ARG A 320 3.29 4.82 -21.98
CA ARG A 320 3.70 4.15 -23.23
C ARG A 320 5.16 3.72 -23.20
N ARG A 321 6.06 4.58 -22.73
CA ARG A 321 7.48 4.23 -22.56
C ARG A 321 7.67 3.07 -21.59
N TYR A 322 6.91 3.04 -20.49
CA TYR A 322 6.97 1.93 -19.54
C TYR A 322 6.42 0.63 -20.13
N TYR A 323 5.31 0.68 -20.87
CA TYR A 323 4.78 -0.48 -21.59
C TYR A 323 5.82 -1.05 -22.55
N ALA A 324 6.43 -0.20 -23.38
CA ALA A 324 7.48 -0.60 -24.31
C ALA A 324 8.70 -1.20 -23.59
N PHE A 325 9.10 -0.62 -22.45
CA PHE A 325 10.16 -1.16 -21.60
C PHE A 325 9.84 -2.57 -21.07
N CYS A 326 8.57 -2.84 -20.74
CA CYS A 326 8.08 -4.17 -20.37
C CYS A 326 7.87 -5.12 -21.57
N GLY A 327 8.23 -4.72 -22.79
CA GLY A 327 7.98 -5.49 -24.01
C GLY A 327 6.49 -5.56 -24.40
N ARG A 328 5.68 -4.58 -23.99
CA ARG A 328 4.24 -4.50 -24.27
C ARG A 328 3.92 -3.30 -25.16
N GLU A 329 2.92 -3.47 -26.02
CA GLU A 329 2.32 -2.37 -26.77
C GLU A 329 1.21 -1.73 -25.94
N LEU A 330 1.17 -0.39 -25.90
CA LEU A 330 0.03 0.34 -25.38
C LEU A 330 -1.01 0.46 -26.51
N THR A 331 -2.13 -0.24 -26.39
CA THR A 331 -3.18 -0.24 -27.41
C THR A 331 -3.95 1.09 -27.45
N ASP A 332 -4.57 1.39 -28.59
CA ASP A 332 -5.44 2.58 -28.74
C ASP A 332 -6.60 2.59 -27.72
N GLU A 333 -7.14 1.39 -27.40
CA GLU A 333 -8.21 1.24 -26.41
C GLU A 333 -7.72 1.59 -24.99
N ALA A 334 -6.53 1.10 -24.61
CA ALA A 334 -5.92 1.40 -23.33
C ALA A 334 -5.58 2.90 -23.20
N GLU A 335 -4.99 3.47 -24.25
CA GLU A 335 -4.70 4.92 -24.30
C GLU A 335 -5.98 5.76 -24.18
N SER A 336 -7.04 5.37 -24.89
CA SER A 336 -8.33 6.05 -24.80
C SER A 336 -8.94 5.96 -23.39
N ALA A 337 -8.85 4.79 -22.74
CA ALA A 337 -9.31 4.60 -21.36
C ALA A 337 -8.52 5.47 -20.37
N MET A 338 -7.21 5.58 -20.54
CA MET A 338 -6.35 6.45 -19.74
C MET A 338 -6.69 7.93 -19.95
N GLY A 339 -6.94 8.35 -21.19
CA GLY A 339 -7.39 9.71 -21.51
C GLY A 339 -8.73 10.04 -20.85
N ALA A 340 -9.69 9.11 -20.91
CA ALA A 340 -10.97 9.24 -20.22
C ALA A 340 -10.81 9.30 -18.69
N TYR A 341 -9.89 8.51 -18.12
CA TYR A 341 -9.58 8.58 -16.70
C TYR A 341 -9.07 9.96 -16.30
N LEU A 342 -8.08 10.52 -17.02
CA LEU A 342 -7.52 11.85 -16.76
C LEU A 342 -8.57 12.95 -16.84
N ALA A 343 -9.48 12.88 -17.82
CA ALA A 343 -10.54 13.87 -18.01
C ALA A 343 -11.55 13.88 -16.84
N ASN A 344 -11.87 12.70 -16.30
CA ASN A 344 -12.94 12.54 -15.30
C ASN A 344 -12.45 12.49 -13.85
N ASN A 345 -11.15 12.27 -13.62
CA ASN A 345 -10.59 12.03 -12.28
C ASN A 345 -9.53 13.07 -11.89
N ARG A 346 -9.92 14.35 -11.92
CA ARG A 346 -9.06 15.44 -11.47
C ARG A 346 -8.56 15.18 -10.04
N GLY A 347 -7.25 15.33 -9.84
CA GLY A 347 -6.60 15.09 -8.55
C GLY A 347 -6.98 16.08 -7.45
N ASP A 348 -7.54 17.24 -7.81
CA ASP A 348 -7.95 18.31 -6.90
C ASP A 348 -9.47 18.42 -6.74
N ARG A 349 -10.24 17.38 -7.12
CA ARG A 349 -11.72 17.40 -7.07
C ARG A 349 -12.31 17.55 -5.67
N TYR A 350 -11.56 17.17 -4.65
CA TYR A 350 -11.91 17.40 -3.24
C TYR A 350 -11.19 18.63 -2.66
N GLY A 351 -10.58 19.46 -3.50
CA GLY A 351 -9.72 20.56 -3.09
C GLY A 351 -8.24 20.23 -3.24
N LYS A 352 -7.40 21.28 -3.23
CA LYS A 352 -5.95 21.13 -3.33
C LYS A 352 -5.39 20.68 -1.99
N PHE A 353 -4.66 19.56 -1.99
CA PHE A 353 -3.80 19.19 -0.87
C PHE A 353 -2.72 20.24 -0.65
N LYS A 354 -2.68 20.83 0.54
CA LYS A 354 -1.73 21.89 0.91
C LYS A 354 -0.71 21.35 1.90
N TYR A 355 0.55 21.65 1.65
CA TYR A 355 1.67 21.41 2.54
C TYR A 355 2.74 22.46 2.25
N SER A 356 3.65 22.68 3.19
CA SER A 356 4.78 23.61 3.02
C SER A 356 6.03 22.99 3.62
N THR A 357 7.19 23.31 3.05
CA THR A 357 8.50 22.95 3.63
C THR A 357 8.78 23.72 4.91
N GLN A 358 7.98 24.74 5.27
CA GLN A 358 8.04 25.44 6.55
C GLN A 358 8.02 24.48 7.75
N LEU A 359 7.29 23.37 7.67
CA LEU A 359 7.26 22.36 8.75
C LEU A 359 8.64 21.75 9.05
N LEU A 360 9.55 21.72 8.07
CA LEU A 360 10.92 21.24 8.26
C LEU A 360 11.77 22.33 8.95
N ILE A 361 11.54 23.59 8.61
CA ILE A 361 12.18 24.73 9.29
C ILE A 361 11.71 24.82 10.74
N ASP A 362 10.42 24.57 11.00
CA ASP A 362 9.81 24.64 12.34
C ASP A 362 10.42 23.60 13.31
N ILE A 363 10.95 22.49 12.79
CA ILE A 363 11.72 21.50 13.57
C ILE A 363 13.23 21.77 13.61
N GLY A 364 13.68 22.89 13.06
CA GLY A 364 15.06 23.36 13.09
C GLY A 364 15.94 22.91 11.94
N GLU A 365 15.38 22.38 10.84
CA GLU A 365 16.17 22.00 9.66
C GLU A 365 16.47 23.22 8.77
N ASP A 366 17.67 23.24 8.19
CA ASP A 366 18.07 24.19 7.15
C ASP A 366 17.79 23.57 5.77
N LEU A 367 16.93 24.21 4.96
CA LEU A 367 16.53 23.68 3.66
C LEU A 367 17.69 23.61 2.66
N ASP A 368 18.65 24.55 2.71
CA ASP A 368 19.82 24.52 1.83
C ASP A 368 20.75 23.38 2.24
N ALA A 369 20.91 23.14 3.54
CA ALA A 369 21.66 22.01 4.06
C ALA A 369 21.00 20.67 3.69
N LEU A 370 19.67 20.55 3.82
CA LEU A 370 18.91 19.37 3.40
C LEU A 370 19.03 19.12 1.90
N HIS A 371 18.95 20.18 1.09
CA HIS A 371 19.17 20.07 -0.34
C HIS A 371 20.61 19.66 -0.66
N ALA A 372 21.62 20.13 0.08
CA ALA A 372 22.99 19.68 -0.08
C ALA A 372 23.16 18.20 0.32
N GLU A 373 22.48 17.75 1.38
CA GLU A 373 22.42 16.36 1.84
C GLU A 373 21.88 15.43 0.73
N PHE A 374 20.76 15.80 0.10
CA PHE A 374 20.12 15.00 -0.94
C PHE A 374 20.66 15.22 -2.36
N ARG A 375 21.69 16.06 -2.54
CA ARG A 375 22.30 16.33 -3.85
C ARG A 375 22.76 15.06 -4.58
N PRO A 376 23.45 14.08 -3.97
CA PRO A 376 23.89 12.89 -4.68
C PRO A 376 22.73 12.08 -5.28
N PHE A 377 21.61 11.97 -4.57
CA PHE A 377 20.40 11.33 -5.09
C PHE A 377 19.83 12.08 -6.30
N ARG A 378 19.74 13.41 -6.18
CA ARG A 378 19.21 14.26 -7.24
C ARG A 378 20.07 14.22 -8.51
N GLU A 379 21.39 14.27 -8.37
CA GLU A 379 22.31 14.17 -9.50
C GLU A 379 22.20 12.79 -10.17
N ARG A 380 22.12 11.71 -9.38
CA ARG A 380 21.96 10.35 -9.91
C ARG A 380 20.70 10.19 -10.76
N PHE A 381 19.56 10.70 -10.28
CA PHE A 381 18.26 10.50 -10.94
C PHE A 381 17.76 11.73 -11.73
N GLY A 382 18.60 12.75 -11.88
CA GLY A 382 18.26 13.99 -12.61
C GLY A 382 17.10 14.79 -12.01
N VAL A 383 16.89 14.70 -10.69
CA VAL A 383 15.79 15.35 -9.97
C VAL A 383 16.16 16.78 -9.63
N ALA A 384 15.36 17.76 -10.06
CA ALA A 384 15.56 19.16 -9.72
C ALA A 384 15.03 19.50 -8.31
N ILE A 385 15.51 20.60 -7.74
CA ILE A 385 14.87 21.23 -6.57
C ILE A 385 13.49 21.75 -6.97
N GLU A 386 12.48 21.38 -6.21
CA GLU A 386 11.12 21.88 -6.38
C GLU A 386 10.86 23.08 -5.46
N ASN A 387 10.74 24.26 -6.05
CA ASN A 387 10.33 25.47 -5.35
C ASN A 387 8.80 25.56 -5.31
N ARG A 388 8.16 24.84 -4.38
CA ARG A 388 6.76 25.09 -4.03
C ARG A 388 6.71 26.06 -2.84
N ALA A 389 6.05 27.19 -3.06
CA ALA A 389 5.69 28.14 -2.01
C ALA A 389 4.71 27.53 -1.00
#